data_AF-A0A9X4XGQ6-F1
#
_entry.id   AF-A0A9X4XGQ6-F1
#
_cell.length_a   1.000
_cell.length_b   1.000
_cell.length_c   1.000
_cell.angle_alpha   90.00
_cell.angle_beta   90.00
_cell.angle_gamma   90.00
#
_symmetry.space_group_name_H-M   'P 1'
#
loop_
_entity.id
_entity.type
_entity.pdbx_description
1 polymer ?
#
loop_
_entity_poly.entity_id
_entity_poly.type
_entity_poly.pdbx_seq_one_letter_code
_entity_poly.pdbx_strand_id
1 'polypeptide(L)' 'MSELKIGDKVMHYIDDIEGYRTFEIEGIEPSGRYVLKGIDTATNLSRNLDNDIPDKRFHYMKVSDHE' A
#
# COMPACT_ATOMS: atom_id res chain seq x y z
N MET A 1 3.49 14.07 -6.96
CA MET A 1 2.84 12.87 -6.39
C MET A 1 2.42 13.21 -4.98
N SER A 2 1.18 12.91 -4.59
CA SER A 2 0.73 13.14 -3.20
C SER A 2 1.41 12.12 -2.30
N GLU A 3 2.23 12.59 -1.37
CA GLU A 3 2.94 11.74 -0.41
C GLU A 3 1.93 10.95 0.43
N LEU A 4 2.10 9.63 0.49
CA LEU A 4 1.29 8.76 1.34
C LEU A 4 1.65 9.00 2.80
N LYS A 5 0.63 9.05 3.67
CA LYS A 5 0.80 9.27 5.11
C LYS A 5 0.19 8.13 5.92
N ILE A 6 0.60 8.04 7.18
CA ILE A 6 -0.02 7.12 8.15
C ILE A 6 -1.53 7.38 8.21
N GLY A 7 -2.32 6.30 8.18
CA GLY A 7 -3.78 6.32 8.11
C GLY A 7 -4.36 6.40 6.70
N ASP A 8 -3.54 6.61 5.65
CA ASP A 8 -4.04 6.48 4.28
C ASP A 8 -4.37 5.02 3.98
N LYS A 9 -5.49 4.82 3.27
CA LYS A 9 -5.87 3.53 2.72
C LYS A 9 -5.38 3.43 1.28
N VAL A 10 -4.79 2.30 0.92
CA VAL A 10 -4.27 2.02 -0.42
C VAL A 10 -4.67 0.63 -0.86
N MET A 11 -4.95 0.49 -2.15
CA MET A 11 -5.07 -0.80 -2.81
C MET A 11 -3.72 -1.15 -3.42
N HIS A 12 -3.19 -2.32 -3.09
CA HIS A 12 -1.87 -2.79 -3.52
C HIS A 12 -1.93 -4.23 -4.00
N TYR A 13 -1.09 -4.57 -4.98
CA TYR A 13 -0.99 -5.93 -5.51
C TYR A 13 -0.13 -6.81 -4.60
N ILE A 14 -0.65 -7.97 -4.21
CA ILE A 14 0.10 -9.01 -3.51
C ILE A 14 0.42 -10.14 -4.49
N ASP A 15 1.70 -10.45 -4.62
CA ASP A 15 2.23 -11.51 -5.46
C ASP A 15 1.86 -12.92 -4.97
N ASP A 16 1.87 -13.16 -3.66
CA ASP A 16 1.53 -14.47 -3.06
C ASP A 16 0.12 -14.97 -3.38
N ILE A 17 -0.84 -14.05 -3.59
CA ILE A 17 -2.24 -14.37 -3.90
C ILE A 17 -2.67 -13.86 -5.28
N GLU A 18 -1.71 -13.39 -6.06
CA GLU A 18 -1.86 -12.77 -7.38
C GLU A 18 -3.05 -11.79 -7.49
N GLY A 19 -3.26 -10.95 -6.47
CA GLY A 19 -4.48 -10.14 -6.36
C GLY A 19 -4.28 -8.81 -5.64
N TYR A 20 -5.21 -7.88 -5.88
CA TYR A 20 -5.24 -6.59 -5.19
C TYR A 20 -5.98 -6.70 -3.86
N ARG A 21 -5.41 -6.10 -2.82
CA ARG A 21 -6.00 -6.00 -1.47
C ARG A 21 -5.88 -4.58 -0.95
N THR A 22 -6.73 -4.26 0.01
CA THR A 22 -6.78 -2.96 0.66
C THR A 22 -5.97 -3.01 1.94
N PHE A 23 -5.12 -2.00 2.10
CA PHE A 23 -4.26 -1.84 3.25
C PHE A 23 -4.42 -0.44 3.83
N GLU A 24 -4.19 -0.33 5.12
CA GLU A 24 -3.97 0.94 5.80
C GLU A 24 -2.48 1.09 6.11
N ILE A 25 -1.94 2.29 5.93
CA ILE A 25 -0.56 2.61 6.27
C ILE A 25 -0.48 2.84 7.78
N GLU A 26 0.15 1.92 8.51
CA GLU A 26 0.37 2.06 9.96
C GLU A 26 1.70 2.75 10.29
N GLY A 27 2.65 2.78 9.36
CA GLY A 27 3.96 3.35 9.60
C GLY A 27 4.77 3.59 8.33
N ILE A 28 5.85 4.36 8.49
CA ILE A 28 6.84 4.62 7.45
C ILE A 28 8.21 4.33 8.06
N GLU A 29 8.93 3.36 7.50
CA GLU A 29 10.27 2.99 7.95
C GLU A 29 11.28 4.08 7.54
N PRO A 30 12.43 4.22 8.24
CA PRO A 30 13.47 5.20 7.87
C PRO A 30 14.03 5.00 6.45
N SER A 31 13.85 3.82 5.87
CA SER A 31 14.22 3.48 4.49
C SER A 31 13.25 4.02 3.44
N GLY A 32 12.11 4.59 3.84
CA GLY A 32 11.03 5.04 2.95
C GLY A 32 9.98 3.97 2.64
N ARG A 33 10.09 2.76 3.20
CA ARG A 33 9.08 1.70 3.04
C ARG A 33 7.84 1.99 3.88
N TYR A 34 6.67 1.69 3.32
CA TYR A 34 5.40 1.79 4.02
C TYR A 34 5.08 0.46 4.71
N VAL A 35 4.69 0.54 5.98
CA VAL A 35 4.14 -0.58 6.75
C VAL A 35 2.64 -0.62 6.50
N LEU A 36 2.19 -1.68 5.85
CA LEU A 36 0.84 -1.89 5.37
C LEU A 36 0.16 -2.95 6.23
N LYS A 37 -0.96 -2.58 6.84
CA LYS A 37 -1.86 -3.50 7.55
C LYS A 37 -3.05 -3.85 6.68
N GLY A 38 -3.28 -5.14 6.49
CA GLY A 38 -4.40 -5.62 5.69
C GLY A 38 -5.74 -5.25 6.32
N ILE A 39 -6.64 -4.69 5.52
CA ILE A 39 -8.01 -4.35 5.92
C ILE A 39 -8.97 -5.49 5.53
N ASP A 40 -8.85 -5.98 4.31
CA ASP A 40 -9.62 -7.10 3.75
C ASP A 40 -8.82 -8.41 3.69
N THR A 41 -7.64 -8.42 4.32
CA THR A 41 -6.76 -9.58 4.44
C THR A 41 -6.07 -9.58 5.80
N ALA A 42 -5.74 -10.75 6.34
CA ALA A 42 -4.95 -10.88 7.56
C ALA A 42 -3.43 -10.66 7.34
N THR A 43 -3.04 -10.21 6.14
CA THR A 43 -1.65 -10.05 5.74
C THR A 43 -1.16 -8.65 6.09
N ASN A 44 0.00 -8.58 6.75
CA ASN A 44 0.72 -7.33 6.99
C ASN A 44 2.04 -7.35 6.22
N LEU A 45 2.39 -6.25 5.56
CA LEU A 45 3.52 -6.18 4.64
C LEU A 45 4.31 -4.90 4.87
N SER A 46 5.60 -4.93 4.55
CA SER A 46 6.37 -3.71 4.30
C SER A 46 6.71 -3.65 2.81
N ARG A 47 6.35 -2.55 2.14
CA ARG A 47 6.52 -2.37 0.70
C ARG A 47 6.92 -0.93 0.34
N ASN A 48 7.68 -0.81 -0.74
CA ASN A 48 7.88 0.47 -1.41
C ASN A 48 6.67 0.69 -2.32
N LEU A 49 6.02 1.83 -2.16
CA LEU A 49 4.85 2.22 -2.95
C LEU A 49 5.25 3.38 -3.85
N ASP A 50 5.37 3.10 -5.14
CA ASP A 50 5.81 4.05 -6.16
C ASP A 50 5.20 3.67 -7.51
N ASN A 51 4.39 4.58 -8.06
CA ASN A 51 3.70 4.40 -9.33
C ASN A 51 4.56 4.77 -10.55
N ASP A 52 5.73 5.36 -10.35
CA ASP A 52 6.67 5.68 -11.44
C ASP A 52 7.54 4.45 -11.81
N ILE A 53 7.62 3.45 -10.93
CA ILE A 53 8.34 2.19 -11.19
C ILE A 53 7.45 1.27 -12.04
N PRO A 54 7.88 0.81 -13.23
CA PRO A 54 7.07 -0.03 -14.13
C PRO A 54 6.97 -1.50 -13.68
N ASP A 55 6.76 -1.75 -12.38
CA ASP A 55 6.47 -3.06 -11.80
C ASP A 55 5.27 -2.95 -10.87
N LYS A 56 4.24 -3.75 -11.14
CA LYS A 56 2.97 -3.79 -10.39
C LYS A 56 3.13 -3.99 -8.89
N ARG A 57 4.25 -4.56 -8.43
CA ARG A 57 4.59 -4.76 -7.01
C ARG A 57 4.98 -3.49 -6.27
N PHE A 58 5.11 -2.37 -6.97
CA PHE A 58 5.31 -1.04 -6.38
C PHE A 58 4.06 -0.17 -6.55
N HIS A 59 3.19 -0.52 -7.48
CA HIS A 59 2.01 0.27 -7.78
C HIS A 59 1.01 0.25 -6.62
N TYR A 60 0.34 1.39 -6.41
CA TYR A 60 -0.74 1.53 -5.46
C TYR A 60 -1.82 2.48 -5.99
N MET A 61 -3.04 2.28 -5.52
CA MET A 61 -4.14 3.21 -5.71
C MET A 61 -4.59 3.72 -4.35
N LYS A 62 -4.57 5.04 -4.15
CA LYS A 62 -5.09 5.64 -2.93
C LYS A 62 -6.62 5.47 -2.90
N VAL A 63 -7.12 4.83 -1.85
CA VAL A 63 -8.56 4.69 -1.61
C VAL A 63 -8.99 5.95 -0.87
N SER A 64 -9.70 6.83 -1.56
CA SER A 64 -10.31 8.02 -0.94
C SER A 64 -11.68 7.60 -0.41
N ASP A 65 -11.92 7.77 0.89
CA ASP A 65 -13.27 7.71 1.45
C ASP A 65 -14.07 8.87 0.80
N HIS A 66 -14.87 8.55 -0.22
CA HIS A 66 -15.92 9.46 -0.68
C HIS A 66 -17.08 9.28 0.29
N GLU A 67 -17.10 10.09 1.33
CA GLU A 67 -18.34 10.44 2.06
C GLU A 67 -19.12 11.51 1.29
#